data_AF-A0A8H3IKM0-F1
#
_entry.id   AF-A0A8H3IKM0-F1
#
_cell.length_a   1.000
_cell.length_b   1.000
_cell.length_c   1.000
_cell.angle_alpha   90.00
_cell.angle_beta   90.00
_cell.angle_gamma   90.00
#
_symmetry.space_group_name_H-M   'P 1'
#
loop_
_entity.id
_entity.type
_entity.pdbx_description
1 polymer ?
#
loop_
_entity_poly.entity_id
_entity_poly.type
_entity_poly.pdbx_seq_one_letter_code
_entity_poly.pdbx_strand_id
1 'polypeptide(L)'
;MAEIRVVVVGAGVAGLTTALLLSKQSGYSITVAAKHMPGDYDIEYASPWAGANYLPVSKAGTAAADWDRITWIELERLARLYPEAGVHFRRTAVYNRSKDANAATGDWLGELVRPDPWYKDVVPDFRNLTKDEVPPGHETGNTFTSVCINTAIYLPWLTSECLKAGVVFRRQVLGHISEAANAHHSGKKADVIVNCTGLSAGKLGGVMDEKVTPARGQTVLVRNEADVMASNSGTDDGDDEVCYIMQRAAGKASKNRNRQCKL
;
A
#
# COMPACT_ATOMS: atom_id res chain seq x y z
N MET A 1 -7.77 15.94 31.56
CA MET A 1 -7.69 16.92 30.44
C MET A 1 -8.87 16.68 29.52
N ALA A 2 -9.37 17.71 28.83
CA ALA A 2 -10.44 17.52 27.84
C ALA A 2 -9.91 16.67 26.68
N GLU A 3 -10.71 15.70 26.24
CA GLU A 3 -10.37 14.81 25.14
C GLU A 3 -10.51 15.56 23.79
N ILE A 4 -9.50 15.45 22.93
CA ILE A 4 -9.47 16.04 21.58
C ILE A 4 -10.27 15.14 20.65
N ARG A 5 -11.32 15.68 20.03
CA ARG A 5 -12.20 14.96 19.10
C ARG A 5 -11.62 15.01 17.70
N VAL A 6 -11.33 13.86 17.14
CA VAL A 6 -10.74 13.72 15.80
C VAL A 6 -11.71 13.01 14.89
N VAL A 7 -11.92 13.57 13.70
CA VAL A 7 -12.61 12.87 12.61
C VAL A 7 -11.59 12.54 11.53
N VAL A 8 -11.34 11.25 11.30
CA VAL A 8 -10.56 10.76 10.18
C VAL A 8 -11.51 10.49 9.01
N VAL A 9 -11.28 11.14 7.87
CA VAL A 9 -12.15 11.04 6.70
C VAL A 9 -11.55 10.04 5.71
N GLY A 10 -12.21 8.89 5.57
CA GLY A 10 -11.77 7.78 4.72
C GLY A 10 -11.30 6.56 5.52
N ALA A 11 -11.72 5.38 5.09
CA ALA A 11 -11.39 4.10 5.71
C ALA A 11 -10.51 3.22 4.80
N GLY A 12 -9.65 3.83 3.99
CA GLY A 12 -8.54 3.14 3.33
C GLY A 12 -7.38 2.92 4.28
N VAL A 13 -6.31 2.28 3.80
CA VAL A 13 -5.12 2.00 4.64
C VAL A 13 -4.57 3.25 5.31
N ALA A 14 -4.55 4.39 4.62
CA ALA A 14 -4.10 5.67 5.19
C ALA A 14 -4.97 6.10 6.39
N GLY A 15 -6.29 6.08 6.24
CA GLY A 15 -7.21 6.48 7.30
C GLY A 15 -7.26 5.49 8.46
N LEU A 16 -7.28 4.18 8.17
CA LEU A 16 -7.30 3.13 9.18
C LEU A 16 -6.01 3.11 10.02
N THR A 17 -4.84 3.14 9.38
CA THR A 17 -3.56 3.18 10.10
C THR A 17 -3.45 4.47 10.92
N THR A 18 -3.87 5.61 10.38
CA THR A 18 -3.83 6.89 11.12
C THR A 18 -4.75 6.87 12.33
N ALA A 19 -6.00 6.40 12.17
CA ALA A 19 -6.94 6.26 13.29
C ALA A 19 -6.39 5.32 14.37
N LEU A 20 -5.79 4.19 13.97
CA LEU A 20 -5.19 3.24 14.91
C LEU A 20 -4.01 3.87 15.68
N LEU A 21 -3.10 4.57 15.00
CA LEU A 21 -1.96 5.20 15.65
C LEU A 21 -2.38 6.32 16.61
N LEU A 22 -3.36 7.14 16.22
CA LEU A 22 -3.93 8.16 17.11
C LEU A 22 -4.62 7.54 18.32
N SER A 23 -5.32 6.41 18.15
CA SER A 23 -6.04 5.74 19.24
C SER A 23 -5.12 5.16 20.33
N LYS A 24 -3.84 4.95 20.00
CA LYS A 24 -2.82 4.53 20.97
C LYS A 24 -2.33 5.67 21.86
N GLN A 25 -2.66 6.92 21.53
CA GLN A 25 -2.29 8.10 22.30
C GLN A 25 -3.44 8.48 23.25
N SER A 26 -3.13 8.77 24.51
CA SER A 26 -4.13 9.22 25.47
C SER A 26 -4.67 10.60 25.10
N GLY A 27 -5.98 10.80 25.27
CA GLY A 27 -6.61 12.12 25.10
C GLY A 27 -7.19 12.38 23.71
N TYR A 28 -7.29 11.37 22.84
CA TYR A 28 -8.00 11.48 21.56
C TYR A 28 -9.27 10.61 21.53
N SER A 29 -10.38 11.23 21.15
CA SER A 29 -11.64 10.56 20.81
C SER A 29 -11.75 10.51 19.29
N ILE A 30 -11.91 9.33 18.70
CA ILE A 30 -11.73 9.20 17.24
C ILE A 30 -12.98 8.65 16.59
N THR A 31 -13.39 9.30 15.51
CA THR A 31 -14.40 8.79 14.58
C THR A 31 -13.81 8.64 13.19
N VAL A 32 -13.97 7.49 12.57
CA VAL A 32 -13.69 7.29 11.14
C VAL A 32 -14.99 7.47 10.37
N ALA A 33 -15.07 8.51 9.54
CA ALA A 33 -16.20 8.79 8.67
C ALA A 33 -15.82 8.50 7.22
N ALA A 34 -16.49 7.56 6.56
CA ALA A 34 -16.11 7.16 5.20
C ALA A 34 -17.30 6.71 4.34
N LYS A 35 -17.21 6.96 3.02
CA LYS A 35 -18.18 6.43 2.04
C LYS A 35 -18.08 4.91 1.93
N HIS A 36 -16.86 4.42 1.70
CA HIS A 36 -16.52 3.01 1.57
C HIS A 36 -15.75 2.52 2.80
N MET A 37 -15.97 1.27 3.18
CA MET A 37 -15.37 0.59 4.33
C MET A 37 -14.72 -0.73 3.90
N PRO A 38 -13.81 -1.31 4.71
CA PRO A 38 -13.29 -2.64 4.44
C PRO A 38 -14.40 -3.67 4.21
N GLY A 39 -14.31 -4.39 3.09
CA GLY A 39 -15.37 -5.27 2.57
C GLY A 39 -16.04 -4.74 1.30
N ASP A 40 -16.02 -3.43 1.08
CA ASP A 40 -16.54 -2.83 -0.15
C ASP A 40 -15.51 -2.91 -1.30
N TYR A 41 -16.01 -3.06 -2.52
CA TYR A 41 -15.22 -2.92 -3.75
C TYR A 41 -15.87 -1.84 -4.61
N ASP A 42 -15.16 -0.73 -4.80
CA ASP A 42 -15.60 0.40 -5.61
C ASP A 42 -14.39 1.10 -6.22
N ILE A 43 -14.53 1.69 -7.41
CA ILE A 43 -13.43 2.38 -8.11
C ILE A 43 -12.92 3.61 -7.34
N GLU A 44 -13.76 4.22 -6.50
CA GLU A 44 -13.38 5.34 -5.64
C GLU A 44 -12.69 4.87 -4.35
N TYR A 45 -12.49 3.56 -4.16
CA TYR A 45 -11.86 2.98 -2.96
C TYR A 45 -10.66 2.10 -3.34
N ALA A 46 -9.46 2.69 -3.36
CA ALA A 46 -8.25 2.06 -3.89
C ALA A 46 -7.73 0.87 -3.07
N SER A 47 -7.82 0.94 -1.73
CA SER A 47 -7.17 -0.04 -0.82
C SER A 47 -7.50 -1.52 -1.09
N PRO A 48 -8.75 -1.95 -1.34
CA PRO A 48 -9.05 -3.35 -1.63
C PRO A 48 -8.50 -3.87 -2.97
N TRP A 49 -8.21 -2.98 -3.93
CA TRP A 49 -7.67 -3.35 -5.24
C TRP A 49 -6.17 -3.63 -5.23
N ALA A 50 -5.45 -3.15 -4.21
CA ALA A 50 -4.00 -3.27 -4.13
C ALA A 50 -3.54 -4.75 -4.02
N GLY A 51 -2.29 -4.99 -4.44
CA GLY A 51 -1.64 -6.30 -4.36
C GLY A 51 -1.76 -6.95 -2.97
N ALA A 52 -1.13 -6.45 -1.91
CA ALA A 52 -0.08 -5.42 -1.84
C ALA A 52 1.23 -6.06 -1.32
N ASN A 53 2.36 -5.40 -1.52
CA ASN A 53 3.65 -5.83 -0.99
C ASN A 53 4.49 -4.65 -0.52
N TYR A 54 5.67 -4.93 0.03
CA TYR A 54 6.69 -3.94 0.30
C TYR A 54 7.78 -3.99 -0.79
N LEU A 55 7.73 -3.05 -1.73
CA LEU A 55 8.73 -2.87 -2.80
C LEU A 55 9.06 -1.37 -2.88
N PRO A 56 10.10 -0.89 -2.18
CA PRO A 56 10.42 0.53 -2.14
C PRO A 56 10.78 1.07 -3.53
N VAL A 57 10.02 2.07 -3.98
CA VAL A 57 10.27 2.86 -5.20
C VAL A 57 10.69 4.29 -4.88
N SER A 58 10.66 4.67 -3.60
CA SER A 58 11.01 6.02 -3.16
C SER A 58 12.51 6.29 -3.30
N LYS A 59 12.86 7.51 -3.71
CA LYS A 59 14.26 7.91 -3.87
C LYS A 59 14.92 8.13 -2.51
N ALA A 60 16.19 7.73 -2.39
CA ALA A 60 16.98 7.95 -1.19
C ALA A 60 17.00 9.44 -0.78
N GLY A 61 16.94 9.70 0.53
CA GLY A 61 16.95 11.07 1.08
C GLY A 61 15.61 11.82 0.99
N THR A 62 14.54 11.17 0.53
CA THR A 62 13.19 11.75 0.53
C THR A 62 12.39 11.32 1.76
N ALA A 63 11.40 12.11 2.17
CA ALA A 63 10.48 11.73 3.25
C ALA A 63 9.75 10.41 2.97
N ALA A 64 9.48 10.10 1.69
CA ALA A 64 8.88 8.83 1.30
C ALA A 64 9.79 7.63 1.63
N ALA A 65 11.11 7.76 1.45
CA ALA A 65 12.05 6.71 1.85
C ALA A 65 12.09 6.53 3.38
N ASP A 66 11.92 7.61 4.15
CA ASP A 66 11.81 7.50 5.61
C ASP A 66 10.51 6.83 6.05
N TRP A 67 9.39 7.13 5.38
CA TRP A 67 8.13 6.43 5.61
C TRP A 67 8.21 4.95 5.25
N ASP A 68 8.86 4.59 4.13
CA ASP A 68 9.08 3.20 3.76
C ASP A 68 9.90 2.47 4.85
N ARG A 69 11.01 3.07 5.33
CA ARG A 69 11.82 2.51 6.43
C ARG A 69 11.00 2.26 7.70
N ILE A 70 10.23 3.26 8.14
CA ILE A 70 9.41 3.15 9.35
C ILE A 70 8.31 2.10 9.16
N THR A 71 7.72 2.04 7.96
CA THR A 71 6.66 1.09 7.63
C THR A 71 7.19 -0.35 7.63
N TRP A 72 8.42 -0.59 7.14
CA TRP A 72 9.03 -1.92 7.18
C TRP A 72 9.06 -2.51 8.60
N ILE A 73 9.44 -1.71 9.60
CA ILE A 73 9.54 -2.16 11.00
C ILE A 73 8.20 -2.74 11.48
N GLU A 74 7.10 -2.06 11.18
CA GLU A 74 5.77 -2.51 11.57
C GLU A 74 5.31 -3.72 10.74
N LEU A 75 5.54 -3.71 9.42
CA LEU A 75 5.19 -4.84 8.56
C LEU A 75 5.94 -6.12 8.93
N GLU A 76 7.22 -5.99 9.27
CA GLU A 76 8.04 -7.09 9.77
C GLU A 76 7.48 -7.62 11.10
N ARG A 77 7.16 -6.72 12.04
CA ARG A 77 6.55 -7.07 13.33
C ARG A 77 5.23 -7.82 13.14
N LEU A 78 4.36 -7.33 12.26
CA LEU A 78 3.08 -7.98 11.95
C LEU A 78 3.28 -9.36 11.32
N ALA A 79 4.17 -9.48 10.35
CA ALA A 79 4.48 -10.77 9.72
C ALA A 79 5.04 -11.82 10.69
N ARG A 80 5.79 -11.38 11.72
CA ARG A 80 6.36 -12.27 12.75
C ARG A 80 5.37 -12.64 13.85
N LEU A 81 4.57 -11.68 14.30
CA LEU A 81 3.86 -11.79 15.58
C LEU A 81 2.33 -11.86 15.46
N TYR A 82 1.74 -11.45 14.33
CA TYR A 82 0.28 -11.32 14.16
C TYR A 82 -0.18 -11.96 12.84
N PRO A 83 -0.17 -13.30 12.74
CA PRO A 83 -0.59 -14.00 11.52
C PRO A 83 -2.02 -13.66 11.09
N GLU A 84 -2.90 -13.30 12.04
CA GLU A 84 -4.27 -12.86 11.78
C GLU A 84 -4.36 -11.51 11.05
N ALA A 85 -3.28 -10.73 10.98
CA ALA A 85 -3.21 -9.49 10.19
C ALA A 85 -3.12 -9.76 8.69
N GLY A 86 -2.84 -11.00 8.27
CA GLY A 86 -2.73 -11.33 6.84
C GLY A 86 -1.50 -10.73 6.17
N VAL A 87 -0.39 -10.57 6.92
CA VAL A 87 0.93 -10.18 6.40
C VAL A 87 1.86 -11.37 6.55
N HIS A 88 2.63 -11.72 5.52
CA HIS A 88 3.63 -12.79 5.62
C HIS A 88 4.90 -12.48 4.85
N PHE A 89 6.01 -13.12 5.24
CA PHE A 89 7.26 -13.01 4.51
C PHE A 89 7.23 -13.76 3.20
N ARG A 90 7.91 -13.19 2.20
CA ARG A 90 8.08 -13.76 0.87
C ARG A 90 9.44 -13.43 0.32
N ARG A 91 10.14 -14.46 -0.20
CA ARG A 91 11.29 -14.23 -1.08
C ARG A 91 10.82 -13.44 -2.29
N THR A 92 11.61 -12.45 -2.66
CA THR A 92 11.30 -11.48 -3.71
C THR A 92 12.45 -11.43 -4.70
N ALA A 93 12.12 -11.27 -5.98
CA ALA A 93 13.10 -11.08 -7.04
C ALA A 93 12.64 -9.93 -7.94
N VAL A 94 13.52 -8.96 -8.15
CA VAL A 94 13.31 -7.82 -9.05
C VAL A 94 14.29 -7.95 -10.19
N TYR A 95 13.78 -7.89 -11.42
CA TYR A 95 14.61 -8.01 -12.62
C TYR A 95 14.59 -6.71 -13.42
N ASN A 96 15.78 -6.29 -13.84
CA ASN A 96 15.99 -5.12 -14.68
C ASN A 96 16.27 -5.55 -16.11
N ARG A 97 15.42 -5.14 -17.05
CA ARG A 97 15.60 -5.45 -18.48
C ARG A 97 16.61 -4.49 -19.09
N SER A 98 17.47 -5.01 -19.96
CA SER A 98 18.47 -4.19 -20.67
C SER A 98 17.86 -3.08 -21.52
N LYS A 99 16.58 -3.21 -21.91
CA LYS A 99 15.85 -2.25 -22.75
C LYS A 99 15.32 -1.04 -21.98
N ASP A 100 15.19 -1.14 -20.66
CA ASP A 100 14.36 -0.21 -19.88
C ASP A 100 15.18 0.89 -19.19
N ALA A 101 16.50 0.93 -19.39
CA ALA A 101 17.39 1.90 -18.77
C ALA A 101 17.01 3.37 -19.02
N ASN A 102 16.26 3.65 -20.11
CA ASN A 102 15.76 4.98 -20.46
C ASN A 102 14.23 5.05 -20.61
N ALA A 103 13.49 4.02 -20.16
CA ALA A 103 12.03 3.99 -20.24
C ALA A 103 11.40 4.71 -19.05
N ALA A 104 10.17 5.23 -19.22
CA ALA A 104 9.45 5.87 -18.13
C ALA A 104 9.30 4.94 -16.92
N THR A 105 8.99 3.66 -17.12
CA THR A 105 8.94 2.65 -16.03
C THR A 105 10.29 2.46 -15.34
N GLY A 106 11.39 2.63 -16.08
CA GLY A 106 12.75 2.65 -15.55
C GLY A 106 12.98 3.80 -14.58
N ASP A 107 12.38 4.97 -14.80
CA ASP A 107 12.44 6.09 -13.85
C ASP A 107 11.60 5.82 -12.58
N TRP A 108 10.39 5.28 -12.74
CA TRP A 108 9.50 4.97 -11.61
C TRP A 108 10.05 3.84 -10.72
N LEU A 109 10.61 2.81 -11.33
CA LEU A 109 11.20 1.66 -10.64
C LEU A 109 12.70 1.81 -10.41
N GLY A 110 13.27 2.98 -10.74
CA GLY A 110 14.71 3.21 -10.78
C GLY A 110 15.40 2.84 -9.49
N GLU A 111 14.88 3.29 -8.34
CA GLU A 111 15.46 2.91 -7.05
C GLU A 111 15.30 1.40 -6.77
N LEU A 112 14.18 0.79 -7.17
CA LEU A 112 13.91 -0.63 -6.94
C LEU A 112 14.90 -1.54 -7.67
N VAL A 113 15.30 -1.17 -8.90
CA VAL A 113 16.20 -1.97 -9.75
C VAL A 113 17.68 -1.62 -9.62
N ARG A 114 18.03 -0.62 -8.81
CA ARG A 114 19.43 -0.23 -8.60
C ARG A 114 20.25 -1.38 -8.00
N PRO A 115 21.51 -1.56 -8.42
CA PRO A 115 22.40 -2.55 -7.81
C PRO A 115 22.74 -2.25 -6.34
N ASP A 116 22.66 -0.98 -5.95
CA ASP A 116 22.96 -0.51 -4.60
C ASP A 116 21.83 0.42 -4.08
N PRO A 117 20.63 -0.13 -3.83
CA PRO A 117 19.48 0.67 -3.42
C PRO A 117 19.49 0.91 -1.91
N TRP A 118 18.89 2.00 -1.44
CA TRP A 118 18.92 2.32 0.01
C TRP A 118 18.25 1.25 0.88
N TYR A 119 17.27 0.51 0.34
CA TYR A 119 16.52 -0.48 1.11
C TYR A 119 17.29 -1.78 1.35
N LYS A 120 18.47 -1.96 0.73
CA LYS A 120 19.34 -3.14 0.92
C LYS A 120 19.71 -3.36 2.39
N ASP A 121 19.80 -2.27 3.16
CA ASP A 121 20.18 -2.28 4.57
C ASP A 121 18.95 -2.37 5.50
N VAL A 122 17.75 -2.50 4.92
CA VAL A 122 16.47 -2.51 5.63
C VAL A 122 15.78 -3.86 5.51
N VAL A 123 15.76 -4.44 4.31
CA VAL A 123 15.17 -5.75 4.06
C VAL A 123 16.16 -6.89 4.34
N PRO A 124 15.72 -8.04 4.88
CA PRO A 124 16.58 -9.19 5.08
C PRO A 124 17.03 -9.83 3.77
N ASP A 125 18.16 -10.55 3.84
CA ASP A 125 18.67 -11.42 2.77
C ASP A 125 18.90 -10.72 1.42
N PHE A 126 19.11 -9.39 1.43
CA PHE A 126 19.38 -8.65 0.20
C PHE A 126 20.69 -9.09 -0.43
N ARG A 127 20.63 -9.41 -1.72
CA ARG A 127 21.80 -9.54 -2.58
C ARG A 127 21.45 -9.28 -4.03
N ASN A 128 22.45 -8.88 -4.80
CA ASN A 128 22.36 -8.90 -6.25
C ASN A 128 22.39 -10.34 -6.79
N LEU A 129 21.66 -10.58 -7.87
CA LEU A 129 21.69 -11.85 -8.60
C LEU A 129 23.01 -11.96 -9.39
N THR A 130 23.55 -13.17 -9.49
CA THR A 130 24.67 -13.46 -10.39
C THR A 130 24.18 -13.51 -11.84
N LYS A 131 25.10 -13.45 -12.81
CA LYS A 131 24.74 -13.51 -14.24
C LYS A 131 23.98 -14.79 -14.61
N ASP A 132 24.25 -15.91 -13.95
CA ASP A 132 23.59 -17.19 -14.22
C ASP A 132 22.19 -17.28 -13.58
N GLU A 133 21.90 -16.43 -12.58
CA GLU A 133 20.60 -16.33 -11.93
C GLU A 133 19.66 -15.33 -12.62
N VAL A 134 20.20 -14.44 -13.46
CA VAL A 134 19.43 -13.44 -14.20
C VAL A 134 18.79 -14.10 -15.43
N PRO A 135 17.45 -14.04 -15.59
CA PRO A 135 16.79 -14.64 -16.74
C PRO A 135 17.19 -13.99 -18.08
N PRO A 136 17.19 -14.72 -19.20
CA PRO A 136 17.44 -14.16 -20.52
C PRO A 136 16.60 -12.90 -20.79
N GLY A 137 17.23 -11.87 -21.36
CA GLY A 137 16.59 -10.58 -21.63
C GLY A 137 16.67 -9.56 -20.48
N HIS A 138 17.28 -9.95 -19.34
CA HIS A 138 17.54 -9.07 -18.22
C HIS A 138 19.05 -8.83 -18.06
N GLU A 139 19.41 -7.64 -17.59
CA GLU A 139 20.80 -7.23 -17.38
C GLU A 139 21.24 -7.47 -15.95
N THR A 140 20.38 -7.09 -14.99
CA THR A 140 20.63 -7.19 -13.57
C THR A 140 19.37 -7.64 -12.84
N GLY A 141 19.53 -8.05 -11.59
CA GLY A 141 18.42 -8.22 -10.67
C GLY A 141 18.92 -8.31 -9.24
N ASN A 142 17.99 -8.20 -8.30
CA ASN A 142 18.25 -8.37 -6.88
C ASN A 142 17.19 -9.28 -6.25
N THR A 143 17.55 -9.90 -5.15
CA THR A 143 16.66 -10.74 -4.36
C THR A 143 16.80 -10.42 -2.88
N PHE A 144 15.68 -10.51 -2.16
CA PHE A 144 15.59 -10.22 -0.74
C PHE A 144 14.31 -10.84 -0.16
N THR A 145 14.22 -10.88 1.17
CA THR A 145 12.98 -11.22 1.87
C THR A 145 12.16 -9.94 2.06
N SER A 146 10.91 -9.95 1.60
CA SER A 146 9.94 -8.86 1.79
C SER A 146 8.64 -9.41 2.40
N VAL A 147 7.57 -8.62 2.40
CA VAL A 147 6.24 -9.05 2.81
C VAL A 147 5.20 -8.92 1.69
N CYS A 148 4.23 -9.83 1.69
CA CYS A 148 2.98 -9.66 0.96
C CYS A 148 1.81 -9.53 1.93
N ILE A 149 0.87 -8.64 1.62
CA ILE A 149 -0.28 -8.28 2.44
C ILE A 149 -1.53 -8.76 1.73
N ASN A 150 -2.34 -9.58 2.42
CA ASN A 150 -3.69 -9.88 1.99
C ASN A 150 -4.62 -8.74 2.40
N THR A 151 -4.91 -7.83 1.48
CA THR A 151 -5.74 -6.64 1.74
C THR A 151 -7.15 -6.98 2.23
N ALA A 152 -7.71 -8.13 1.82
CA ALA A 152 -9.02 -8.60 2.26
C ALA A 152 -9.05 -9.09 3.72
N ILE A 153 -7.88 -9.34 4.32
CA ILE A 153 -7.71 -9.68 5.75
C ILE A 153 -7.20 -8.45 6.51
N TYR A 154 -6.19 -7.78 5.97
CA TYR A 154 -5.49 -6.69 6.63
C TYR A 154 -6.37 -5.47 6.88
N LEU A 155 -7.23 -5.09 5.92
CA LEU A 155 -8.12 -3.94 6.10
C LEU A 155 -9.18 -4.20 7.20
N PRO A 156 -9.91 -5.34 7.22
CA PRO A 156 -10.75 -5.69 8.36
C PRO A 156 -9.99 -5.87 9.68
N TRP A 157 -8.76 -6.37 9.65
CA TRP A 157 -7.91 -6.47 10.85
C TRP A 157 -7.61 -5.10 11.43
N LEU A 158 -7.19 -4.12 10.61
CA LEU A 158 -7.00 -2.74 11.06
C LEU A 158 -8.29 -2.14 11.65
N THR A 159 -9.45 -2.38 11.02
CA THR A 159 -10.74 -1.97 11.58
C THR A 159 -10.99 -2.61 12.94
N SER A 160 -10.69 -3.89 13.09
CA SER A 160 -10.87 -4.61 14.36
C SER A 160 -9.95 -4.05 15.46
N GLU A 161 -8.69 -3.73 15.14
CA GLU A 161 -7.76 -3.09 16.07
C GLU A 161 -8.24 -1.69 16.47
N CYS A 162 -8.74 -0.89 15.51
CA CYS A 162 -9.38 0.39 15.79
C CYS A 162 -10.59 0.25 16.74
N LEU A 163 -11.47 -0.73 16.49
CA LEU A 163 -12.64 -0.97 17.34
C LEU A 163 -12.24 -1.38 18.75
N LYS A 164 -11.22 -2.23 18.91
CA LYS A 164 -10.67 -2.60 20.24
C LYS A 164 -10.14 -1.37 20.98
N ALA A 165 -9.59 -0.40 20.27
CA ALA A 165 -9.11 0.86 20.82
C ALA A 165 -10.22 1.92 21.01
N GLY A 166 -11.50 1.58 20.80
CA GLY A 166 -12.63 2.49 21.02
C GLY A 166 -12.91 3.47 19.89
N VAL A 167 -12.27 3.31 18.72
CA VAL A 167 -12.57 4.12 17.53
C VAL A 167 -13.98 3.79 17.02
N VAL A 168 -14.78 4.82 16.74
CA VAL A 168 -16.14 4.65 16.20
C VAL A 168 -16.14 4.85 14.69
N PHE A 169 -16.81 3.95 13.96
CA PHE A 169 -16.95 4.04 12.51
C PHE A 169 -18.33 4.55 12.11
N ARG A 170 -18.40 5.41 11.09
CA ARG A 170 -19.64 5.89 10.49
C ARG A 170 -19.54 5.88 8.98
N ARG A 171 -20.53 5.26 8.32
CA ARG A 171 -20.71 5.41 6.88
C ARG A 171 -21.29 6.79 6.60
N GLN A 172 -20.57 7.59 5.83
CA GLN A 172 -20.97 8.95 5.50
C GLN A 172 -20.33 9.41 4.19
N VAL A 173 -21.11 10.06 3.34
CA VAL A 173 -20.64 10.75 2.15
C VAL A 173 -20.57 12.24 2.50
N LEU A 174 -19.46 12.89 2.14
CA LEU A 174 -19.25 14.32 2.39
C LEU A 174 -19.16 15.06 1.06
N GLY A 175 -19.88 16.17 0.92
CA GLY A 175 -19.75 17.09 -0.21
C GLY A 175 -18.56 18.05 -0.05
N HIS A 176 -18.28 18.44 1.20
CA HIS A 176 -17.19 19.33 1.58
C HIS A 176 -16.48 18.83 2.84
N ILE A 177 -15.16 19.02 2.94
CA ILE A 177 -14.37 18.57 4.10
C ILE A 177 -14.85 19.15 5.44
N SER A 178 -15.48 20.33 5.46
CA SER A 178 -15.97 20.97 6.68
C SER A 178 -17.18 20.24 7.29
N GLU A 179 -17.92 19.45 6.50
CA GLU A 179 -19.00 18.61 6.99
C GLU A 179 -18.50 17.54 7.98
N ALA A 180 -17.24 17.10 7.84
CA ALA A 180 -16.60 16.18 8.76
C ALA A 180 -16.53 16.73 10.19
N ALA A 181 -16.53 18.06 10.37
CA ALA A 181 -16.53 18.69 11.69
C ALA A 181 -17.74 18.25 12.52
N ASN A 182 -18.87 17.92 11.89
CA ASN A 182 -20.09 17.51 12.59
C ASN A 182 -20.29 15.98 12.65
N ALA A 183 -19.33 15.20 12.14
CA ALA A 183 -19.44 13.75 12.01
C ALA A 183 -19.01 12.99 13.29
N HIS A 184 -18.39 13.66 14.26
CA HIS A 184 -17.85 13.01 15.45
C HIS A 184 -18.94 12.28 16.26
N HIS A 185 -18.64 11.06 16.73
CA HIS A 185 -19.64 10.18 17.34
C HIS A 185 -20.25 10.75 18.64
N SER A 186 -19.54 11.62 19.35
CA SER A 186 -20.04 12.30 20.56
C SER A 186 -21.13 13.35 20.30
N GLY A 187 -21.48 13.61 19.04
CA GLY A 187 -22.48 14.61 18.65
C GLY A 187 -22.02 16.06 18.79
N LYS A 188 -20.76 16.29 19.17
CA LYS A 188 -20.13 17.61 19.25
C LYS A 188 -19.19 17.83 18.06
N LYS A 189 -18.84 19.08 17.77
CA LYS A 189 -17.87 19.40 16.71
C LYS A 189 -16.51 18.73 16.97
N ALA A 190 -15.89 18.22 15.91
CA ALA A 190 -14.52 17.75 15.93
C ALA A 190 -13.56 18.93 16.13
N ASP A 191 -12.49 18.70 16.87
CA ASP A 191 -11.40 19.64 17.08
C ASP A 191 -10.37 19.54 15.93
N VAL A 192 -10.20 18.34 15.37
CA VAL A 192 -9.28 18.06 14.27
C VAL A 192 -9.97 17.18 13.23
N ILE A 193 -9.73 17.48 11.95
CA ILE A 193 -10.12 16.63 10.82
C ILE A 193 -8.84 16.15 10.14
N VAL A 194 -8.74 14.83 9.92
CA VAL A 194 -7.64 14.22 9.17
C VAL A 194 -8.19 13.73 7.84
N ASN A 195 -7.79 14.36 6.74
CA ASN A 195 -8.26 14.03 5.41
C ASN A 195 -7.45 12.85 4.81
N CYS A 196 -8.06 11.67 4.72
CA CYS A 196 -7.48 10.46 4.14
C CYS A 196 -8.29 9.96 2.92
N THR A 197 -8.82 10.88 2.11
CA THR A 197 -9.76 10.59 1.01
C THR A 197 -9.10 10.15 -0.31
N GLY A 198 -7.77 10.12 -0.38
CA GLY A 198 -7.05 9.64 -1.57
C GLY A 198 -7.45 10.42 -2.83
N LEU A 199 -7.80 9.71 -3.91
CA LEU A 199 -8.19 10.33 -5.19
C LEU A 199 -9.41 11.25 -5.08
N SER A 200 -10.30 11.03 -4.12
CA SER A 200 -11.47 11.90 -3.92
C SER A 200 -11.10 13.31 -3.43
N ALA A 201 -9.88 13.52 -2.93
CA ALA A 201 -9.38 14.86 -2.55
C ALA A 201 -9.41 15.85 -3.73
N GLY A 202 -9.27 15.37 -4.97
CA GLY A 202 -9.36 16.22 -6.16
C GLY A 202 -10.77 16.75 -6.47
N LYS A 203 -11.81 16.20 -5.83
CA LYS A 203 -13.23 16.58 -6.06
C LYS A 203 -13.97 16.98 -4.78
N LEU A 204 -13.36 16.80 -3.60
CA LEU A 204 -13.98 17.12 -2.33
C LEU A 204 -13.96 18.63 -2.08
N GLY A 205 -15.13 19.22 -1.82
CA GLY A 205 -15.25 20.65 -1.55
C GLY A 205 -14.33 21.10 -0.40
N GLY A 206 -13.67 22.25 -0.58
CA GLY A 206 -12.67 22.78 0.34
C GLY A 206 -11.30 22.10 0.30
N VAL A 207 -11.12 21.06 -0.53
CA VAL A 207 -9.82 20.46 -0.82
C VAL A 207 -9.48 20.69 -2.29
N MET A 208 -10.24 20.10 -3.22
CA MET A 208 -10.12 20.30 -4.67
C MET A 208 -8.67 20.26 -5.19
N ASP A 209 -7.88 19.28 -4.74
CA ASP A 209 -6.45 19.21 -5.08
C ASP A 209 -6.25 18.74 -6.53
N GLU A 210 -5.97 19.69 -7.42
CA GLU A 210 -5.75 19.47 -8.85
C GLU A 210 -4.50 18.63 -9.17
N LYS A 211 -3.58 18.45 -8.21
CA LYS A 211 -2.37 17.63 -8.39
C LYS A 211 -2.65 16.14 -8.25
N VAL A 212 -3.83 15.77 -7.75
CA VAL A 212 -4.23 14.39 -7.57
C VAL A 212 -4.75 13.82 -8.90
N THR A 213 -4.04 12.83 -9.43
CA THR A 213 -4.39 12.16 -10.69
C THR A 213 -4.46 10.65 -10.51
N PRO A 214 -5.40 9.94 -11.17
CA PRO A 214 -5.46 8.49 -11.11
C PRO A 214 -4.36 7.84 -11.97
N ALA A 215 -3.65 6.87 -11.39
CA ALA A 215 -2.85 5.89 -12.12
C ALA A 215 -3.58 4.55 -12.12
N ARG A 216 -4.12 4.14 -13.27
CA ARG A 216 -4.97 2.95 -13.38
C ARG A 216 -4.12 1.67 -13.27
N GLY A 217 -4.45 0.81 -12.31
CA GLY A 217 -3.89 -0.54 -12.20
C GLY A 217 -4.94 -1.61 -12.48
N GLN A 218 -4.65 -2.54 -13.38
CA GLN A 218 -5.49 -3.72 -13.64
C GLN A 218 -4.73 -4.99 -13.23
N THR A 219 -5.42 -5.92 -12.57
CA THR A 219 -4.83 -7.16 -12.07
C THR A 219 -5.73 -8.35 -12.37
N VAL A 220 -5.18 -9.57 -12.37
CA VAL A 220 -5.96 -10.82 -12.40
C VAL A 220 -5.69 -11.62 -11.12
N LEU A 221 -6.72 -11.90 -10.34
CA LEU A 221 -6.59 -12.77 -9.18
C LEU A 221 -6.65 -14.24 -9.65
N VAL A 222 -5.61 -15.02 -9.38
CA VAL A 222 -5.48 -16.42 -9.82
C VAL A 222 -5.42 -17.37 -8.63
N ARG A 223 -5.60 -18.68 -8.91
CA ARG A 223 -5.53 -19.71 -7.87
C ARG A 223 -4.13 -20.30 -7.68
N ASN A 224 -3.29 -20.19 -8.70
CA ASN A 224 -1.95 -20.74 -8.69
C ASN A 224 -1.13 -20.19 -7.53
N GLU A 225 -0.26 -21.03 -7.01
CA GLU A 225 0.74 -20.64 -6.02
C GLU A 225 2.02 -20.24 -6.74
N ALA A 226 2.76 -19.34 -6.13
CA ALA A 226 4.08 -18.94 -6.57
C ALA A 226 4.97 -18.94 -5.33
N ASP A 227 6.22 -19.37 -5.43
CA ASP A 227 7.13 -19.39 -4.28
C ASP A 227 7.89 -18.07 -4.08
N VAL A 228 7.80 -17.18 -5.06
CA VAL A 228 8.53 -15.90 -5.10
C VAL A 228 7.57 -14.77 -5.47
N MET A 229 7.76 -13.58 -4.90
CA MET A 229 7.21 -12.36 -5.49
C MET A 229 8.17 -11.90 -6.58
N ALA A 230 7.68 -11.65 -7.79
CA ALA A 230 8.53 -11.23 -8.88
C ALA A 230 7.98 -9.98 -9.57
N SER A 231 8.89 -9.10 -10.00
CA SER A 231 8.57 -7.91 -10.79
C SER A 231 9.64 -7.65 -11.84
N ASN A 232 9.22 -7.17 -13.01
CA ASN A 232 10.11 -6.69 -14.06
C ASN A 232 10.07 -5.16 -14.13
N SER A 233 11.18 -4.55 -14.55
CA SER A 233 11.31 -3.10 -14.82
C SER A 233 10.35 -2.56 -15.89
N GLY A 234 9.80 -3.44 -16.73
CA GLY A 234 8.94 -3.07 -17.86
C GLY A 234 8.49 -4.30 -18.66
N THR A 235 7.82 -4.05 -19.78
CA THR A 235 7.32 -5.07 -20.71
C THR A 235 7.63 -4.69 -22.16
N ASP A 236 7.34 -5.59 -23.12
CA ASP A 236 7.33 -5.25 -24.56
C ASP A 236 5.92 -4.82 -25.03
N ASP A 237 4.95 -4.71 -24.11
CA ASP A 237 3.53 -4.47 -24.41
C ASP A 237 3.12 -2.99 -24.33
N GLY A 238 3.97 -2.12 -23.77
CA GLY A 238 3.75 -0.67 -23.67
C GLY A 238 4.30 -0.07 -22.37
N ASP A 239 4.51 1.25 -22.35
CA ASP A 239 5.06 1.97 -21.17
C ASP A 239 4.11 2.01 -19.97
N ASP A 240 2.81 1.78 -20.19
CA ASP A 240 1.78 1.70 -19.16
C ASP A 240 1.44 0.24 -18.75
N GLU A 241 2.12 -0.74 -19.35
CA GLU A 241 1.96 -2.16 -19.03
C GLU A 241 3.15 -2.69 -18.20
N VAL A 242 2.86 -3.15 -16.99
CA VAL A 242 3.84 -3.71 -16.05
C VAL A 242 3.51 -5.14 -15.65
N CYS A 243 4.55 -5.92 -15.35
CA CYS A 243 4.43 -7.32 -14.95
C CYS A 243 4.93 -7.55 -13.53
N TYR A 244 4.04 -8.01 -12.66
CA TYR A 244 4.38 -8.48 -11.32
C TYR A 244 3.47 -9.63 -10.88
N ILE A 245 3.96 -10.41 -9.92
CA ILE A 245 3.24 -11.47 -9.25
C ILE A 245 3.52 -11.42 -7.75
N MET A 246 2.48 -11.60 -6.96
CA MET A 246 2.61 -11.76 -5.52
C MET A 246 1.50 -12.66 -4.98
N GLN A 247 1.84 -13.49 -4.00
CA GLN A 247 0.87 -14.34 -3.33
C GLN A 247 0.51 -13.76 -1.98
N ARG A 248 -0.76 -13.42 -1.82
CA ARG A 248 -1.31 -12.89 -0.56
C ARG A 248 -1.22 -13.94 0.55
N ALA A 249 -0.95 -13.51 1.77
CA ALA A 249 -1.02 -14.38 2.96
C ALA A 249 -2.41 -15.05 3.08
N ALA A 250 -2.45 -16.32 3.51
CA ALA A 250 -3.68 -17.11 3.66
C ALA A 250 -4.61 -17.13 2.42
N GLY A 251 -4.10 -16.78 1.24
CA GLY A 251 -4.87 -16.60 0.01
C GLY A 251 -4.07 -16.96 -1.24
N LYS A 252 -4.71 -16.85 -2.40
CA LYS A 252 -4.17 -17.28 -3.70
C LYS A 252 -3.46 -16.13 -4.43
N ALA A 253 -2.56 -16.43 -5.37
CA ALA A 253 -1.73 -15.40 -6.00
C ALA A 253 -2.50 -14.42 -6.90
N SER A 254 -2.07 -13.16 -6.94
CA SER A 254 -2.48 -12.20 -7.97
C SER A 254 -1.44 -12.20 -9.08
N LYS A 255 -1.86 -12.42 -10.32
CA LYS A 255 -1.00 -12.44 -11.52
C LYS A 255 -1.56 -11.43 -12.51
N ASN A 256 -0.80 -10.46 -12.99
CA ASN A 256 -1.28 -9.69 -14.16
C ASN A 256 -1.06 -10.54 -15.43
N ARG A 257 -2.02 -10.58 -16.36
CA ARG A 257 -1.86 -11.20 -17.69
C ARG A 257 -2.57 -10.34 -18.74
N ASN A 258 -1.81 -9.53 -19.46
CA ASN A 258 -1.95 -9.47 -20.92
C ASN A 258 -1.03 -10.54 -21.53
N ARG A 259 -1.27 -10.90 -22.79
CA ARG A 259 -0.92 -12.23 -23.36
C ARG A 259 0.59 -12.51 -23.38
N GLN A 260 0.96 -13.74 -22.99
CA GLN A 260 2.29 -14.38 -23.13
C GLN A 260 3.47 -13.75 -22.37
N CYS A 261 3.50 -13.87 -21.05
CA CYS A 261 4.77 -13.99 -20.31
C CYS A 261 4.94 -15.44 -19.83
N LYS A 262 5.82 -16.20 -20.50
CA LYS A 262 6.50 -17.34 -19.87
C LYS A 262 7.60 -16.73 -18.99
N LEU A 263 7.53 -16.97 -17.68
CA LEU A 263 8.71 -16.88 -16.83
C LEU A 263 9.70 -17.97 -17.25
#